data_AF-A0A969N7G0-F1
#
_entry.id   AF-A0A969N7G0-F1
#
_cell.length_a   1.000
_cell.length_b   1.000
_cell.length_c   1.000
_cell.angle_alpha   90.00
_cell.angle_beta   90.00
_cell.angle_gamma   90.00
#
_symmetry.space_group_name_H-M   'P 1'
#
loop_
_entity.id
_entity.type
_entity.pdbx_description
1 polymer ?
#
loop_
_entity_poly.entity_id
_entity_poly.type
_entity_poly.pdbx_seq_one_letter_code
_entity_poly.pdbx_strand_id
1 'polypeptide(L)' 'RQYQIENAMRNAPSSVIGDAGYIPEADLPSYDQFIKLVAKVQPLEAKVRQKPAVLTLDAAASSTTESAN' A
#
# COMPACT_ATOMS: atom_id res chain seq x y z
N ARG A 1 -12.89 -21.94 -9.41
CA ARG A 1 -13.92 -20.89 -9.18
C ARG A 1 -13.83 -19.78 -10.22
N GLN A 2 -12.69 -19.10 -10.39
CA GLN A 2 -12.53 -17.99 -11.34
C GLN A 2 -12.98 -18.32 -12.78
N TYR A 3 -12.58 -19.46 -13.33
CA TYR A 3 -12.97 -19.94 -14.67
C TYR A 3 -14.50 -20.06 -14.88
N GLN A 4 -15.26 -20.40 -13.84
CA GLN A 4 -16.72 -20.53 -13.94
C GLN A 4 -17.41 -19.15 -13.97
N ILE A 5 -16.84 -18.17 -13.26
CA ILE A 5 -17.30 -16.78 -13.26
C ILE A 5 -17.05 -16.16 -14.63
N GLU A 6 -15.86 -16.38 -15.21
CA GLU A 6 -15.52 -15.91 -16.55
C GLU A 6 -16.44 -16.50 -17.62
N ASN A 7 -16.71 -17.80 -17.58
CA ASN A 7 -17.65 -18.42 -18.53
C ASN A 7 -19.09 -17.91 -18.34
N ALA A 8 -19.55 -17.71 -17.11
CA ALA A 8 -20.90 -17.18 -16.87
C ALA A 8 -21.03 -15.73 -17.37
N MET A 9 -20.00 -14.91 -17.15
CA MET A 9 -20.01 -13.51 -17.56
C MET A 9 -19.75 -13.31 -19.05
N ARG A 10 -18.95 -14.16 -19.71
CA ARG A 10 -18.80 -14.13 -21.18
C ARG A 10 -20.08 -14.51 -21.94
N ASN A 11 -20.91 -15.37 -21.34
CA ASN A 11 -22.17 -15.83 -21.94
C ASN A 11 -23.39 -15.03 -21.48
N ALA A 12 -23.21 -14.05 -20.59
CA ALA A 12 -24.31 -13.22 -20.10
C ALA A 12 -24.74 -12.19 -21.17
N PRO A 13 -26.01 -11.75 -21.17
CA PRO A 13 -26.44 -10.66 -22.03
C PRO A 13 -25.63 -9.37 -21.77
N SER A 14 -25.36 -8.61 -22.84
CA SER A 14 -24.57 -7.38 -22.78
C SER A 14 -25.12 -6.34 -21.79
N SER A 15 -26.44 -6.30 -21.59
CA SER A 15 -27.10 -5.45 -20.58
C SER A 15 -26.67 -5.79 -19.15
N VAL A 16 -26.55 -7.07 -18.82
CA VAL A 16 -26.16 -7.53 -17.48
C VAL A 16 -24.66 -7.30 -17.22
N ILE A 17 -23.84 -7.49 -18.26
CA ILE A 17 -22.39 -7.29 -18.20
C ILE A 17 -22.03 -5.81 -18.02
N GLY A 18 -22.69 -4.94 -18.78
CA GLY A 18 -22.48 -3.49 -18.72
C GLY A 18 -22.88 -2.88 -17.38
N ASP A 19 -24.04 -3.28 -16.84
CA ASP A 19 -24.53 -2.81 -15.54
C ASP A 19 -23.62 -3.25 -14.38
N ALA A 20 -22.96 -4.41 -14.51
CA ALA A 20 -22.03 -4.93 -13.52
C ALA A 20 -20.60 -4.37 -13.66
N GLY A 21 -20.31 -3.59 -14.71
CA GLY A 21 -18.96 -3.09 -15.00
C GLY A 21 -17.95 -4.19 -15.34
N TYR A 22 -18.41 -5.37 -15.78
CA TYR A 22 -17.53 -6.46 -16.18
C TYR A 22 -17.01 -6.21 -17.60
N ILE A 23 -15.69 -6.18 -17.77
CA ILE A 23 -15.05 -5.96 -19.06
C ILE A 23 -14.37 -7.29 -19.46
N PRO A 24 -14.90 -8.04 -20.45
CA PRO A 24 -14.45 -9.40 -20.78
C PRO A 24 -12.98 -9.52 -21.24
N GLU A 25 -12.41 -8.42 -21.72
CA GLU A 25 -11.04 -8.32 -22.21
C GLU A 25 -10.23 -7.29 -21.42
N ALA A 26 -10.67 -6.92 -20.21
CA ALA A 26 -9.83 -6.11 -19.35
C ALA A 26 -8.60 -6.93 -18.95
N ASP A 27 -7.43 -6.36 -19.22
CA ASP A 27 -6.19 -6.88 -18.66
C ASP A 27 -6.30 -6.95 -17.14
N LEU A 28 -5.82 -8.05 -16.55
CA LEU A 28 -5.77 -8.15 -15.10
C LEU A 28 -4.88 -7.01 -14.58
N PRO A 29 -5.37 -6.16 -13.66
CA PRO A 29 -4.55 -5.10 -13.11
C PRO A 29 -3.33 -5.71 -12.42
N SER A 30 -2.14 -5.18 -12.70
CA SER A 30 -0.95 -5.56 -11.95
C SER A 30 -1.07 -5.05 -10.51
N TYR A 31 -0.90 -5.96 -9.56
CA TYR A 31 -0.88 -5.66 -8.13
C TYR A 31 0.53 -5.43 -7.61
N ASP A 32 1.55 -5.30 -8.47
CA ASP A 32 2.95 -5.20 -8.05
C ASP A 32 3.22 -4.04 -7.08
N GLN A 33 2.57 -2.89 -7.31
CA GLN A 33 2.70 -1.74 -6.41
C GLN A 33 2.05 -1.99 -5.05
N PHE A 34 0.91 -2.68 -5.05
CA PHE A 34 0.21 -3.04 -3.82
C PHE A 34 1.02 -4.08 -3.02
N ILE A 35 1.60 -5.07 -3.70
CA ILE A 35 2.50 -6.07 -3.11
C ILE A 35 3.72 -5.38 -2.47
N LYS A 36 4.36 -4.45 -3.19
CA LYS A 36 5.48 -3.66 -2.67
C LYS A 36 5.10 -2.84 -1.44
N LEU A 37 3.91 -2.23 -1.46
CA LEU A 37 3.40 -1.46 -0.33
C LEU A 37 3.19 -2.35 0.90
N VAL A 38 2.49 -3.48 0.74
CA VAL A 38 2.25 -4.45 1.82
C VAL A 38 3.57 -4.93 2.40
N ALA A 39 4.54 -5.32 1.56
CA ALA A 39 5.86 -5.76 2.00
C ALA A 39 6.60 -4.66 2.80
N LYS A 40 6.46 -3.39 2.40
CA LYS A 40 7.07 -2.25 3.11
C LYS A 40 6.43 -1.99 4.47
N VAL A 41 5.11 -2.17 4.60
CA VAL A 41 4.38 -1.86 5.85
C VAL A 41 4.27 -3.05 6.80
N GLN A 42 4.41 -4.29 6.32
CA GLN A 42 4.40 -5.51 7.15
C GLN A 42 5.33 -5.43 8.37
N PRO A 43 6.60 -5.00 8.28
CA PRO A 43 7.47 -4.92 9.46
C PRO A 43 7.06 -3.82 10.46
N LEU A 44 6.17 -2.90 10.08
CA LEU A 44 5.68 -1.86 10.97
C LEU A 44 4.60 -2.38 11.93
N GLU A 45 3.92 -3.48 11.61
CA GLU A 45 2.85 -4.07 12.42
C GLU A 45 3.28 -4.27 13.88
N ALA A 46 4.46 -4.86 14.09
CA ALA A 46 5.03 -5.08 15.42
C ALA A 46 5.38 -3.78 16.17
N LYS A 47 5.51 -2.66 15.47
CA LYS A 47 5.91 -1.35 15.99
C LYS A 47 4.75 -0.37 16.13
N VAL A 48 3.54 -0.70 15.67
CA VAL A 48 2.37 0.19 15.70
C VAL A 48 2.05 0.69 17.12
N ARG A 49 2.27 -0.15 18.14
CA ARG A 49 2.02 0.20 19.55
C ARG A 49 3.21 0.86 20.26
N GLN A 50 4.37 0.94 19.61
CA GLN A 50 5.55 1.57 20.18
C GLN A 50 5.42 3.08 20.03
N LYS A 51 5.75 3.83 21.09
CA LYS A 51 5.76 5.28 21.03
C LYS A 51 6.80 5.72 19.99
N PRO A 52 6.40 6.45 18.93
CA PRO A 52 7.35 6.91 17.92
C PRO A 52 8.36 7.86 18.54
N ALA A 53 9.62 7.79 18.08
CA ALA A 53 10.66 8.71 18.49
C ALA A 53 10.27 10.14 18.08
N VAL A 54 10.44 11.09 18.98
CA VAL A 54 10.23 12.50 18.69
C VAL A 54 11.42 12.99 17.87
N LEU A 55 11.15 13.50 16.66
CA LEU A 55 12.18 14.13 15.84
C LEU A 55 12.47 15.53 16.41
N THR A 56 13.60 15.69 17.09
CA THR A 56 14.10 16.99 17.56
C THR A 56 15.16 17.51 16.60
N LEU A 57 15.10 18.79 16.21
CA LEU A 57 16.23 19.47 15.58
C LEU A 57 17.31 19.66 16.66
N ASP A 58 18.51 19.12 16.44
CA ASP A 58 19.65 19.24 17.35
C ASP A 58 20.06 20.71 17.52
N ALA A 59 19.55 21.38 18.55
CA ALA A 59 20.15 22.59 19.10
C ALA A 59 21.29 22.28 20.10
N ALA A 60 21.48 21.01 20.47
CA ALA A 60 22.43 20.58 21.50
C ALA A 60 23.86 20.31 20.98
N ALA A 61 24.11 20.40 19.66
CA ALA A 61 25.44 20.19 19.09
C ALA A 61 26.36 21.44 19.11
N SER A 62 25.90 22.57 19.65
CA SER A 62 26.58 23.88 19.50
C SER A 62 27.17 24.50 20.77
N SER A 63 27.13 23.85 21.93
CA SER A 63 27.53 24.49 23.20
C SER A 63 28.70 23.81 23.95
N THR A 64 29.73 23.36 23.22
CA THR A 64 31.00 22.99 23.84
C THR A 64 32.14 23.68 23.11
N THR A 65 32.70 24.72 23.73
CA THR A 65 34.13 25.11 23.85
C THR A 65 34.29 26.64 23.81
N GLU A 66 34.14 27.32 24.96
CA GLU A 66 34.83 28.60 25.18
C GLU A 66 35.18 28.82 26.67
N SER A 67 36.48 28.78 26.92
CA SER A 67 37.24 29.53 27.93
C SER A 67 37.19 29.10 29.40
N ALA A 68 38.10 28.19 29.71
CA ALA A 68 38.98 28.35 30.86
C ALA A 68 40.06 29.40 30.52
N ASN A 69 39.99 30.58 31.14
CA ASN A 69 41.12 31.29 31.76
C ASN A 69 40.61 32.54 32.50
#